data_AF-A0A9E4TUE1-F1
#
_entry.id   AF-A0A9E4TUE1-F1
#
_cell.length_a   1.000
_cell.length_b   1.000
_cell.length_c   1.000
_cell.angle_alpha   90.00
_cell.angle_beta   90.00
_cell.angle_gamma   90.00
#
_symmetry.space_group_name_H-M   'P 1'
#
loop_
_entity.id
_entity.type
_entity.pdbx_description
1 polymer ?
#
loop_
_entity_poly.entity_id
_entity_poly.type
_entity_poly.pdbx_seq_one_letter_code
_entity_poly.pdbx_strand_id
1 'polypeptide(L)' 'SIQLKIAPNARQIHAYWLSRRDEIPQDELIKKREQTPVGRNDPCPCGSGKKYKKCCLH' A
#
# COMPACT_ATOMS: atom_id res chain seq x y z
N SER A 1 -2.86 -26.59 -14.26
CA SER A 1 -3.64 -25.34 -14.26
C SER A 1 -2.95 -24.29 -13.41
N ILE A 2 -3.01 -23.01 -13.80
CA ILE A 2 -2.51 -21.87 -13.01
C ILE A 2 -3.07 -21.92 -11.58
N GLN A 3 -4.32 -22.37 -11.42
CA GLN A 3 -5.01 -22.46 -10.14
C GLN A 3 -4.29 -23.36 -9.12
N LEU A 4 -3.67 -24.46 -9.55
CA LEU A 4 -2.92 -25.37 -8.67
C LEU A 4 -1.63 -24.74 -8.13
N LYS A 5 -1.11 -23.71 -8.80
CA LYS A 5 0.13 -23.02 -8.41
C LYS A 5 -0.11 -21.83 -7.48
N ILE A 6 -1.36 -21.40 -7.28
CA ILE A 6 -1.70 -20.22 -6.45
C ILE A 6 -1.42 -20.51 -4.97
N ALA A 7 -1.95 -21.60 -4.44
CA ALA A 7 -1.81 -21.95 -3.02
C ALA A 7 -0.34 -22.10 -2.56
N PRO A 8 0.54 -22.84 -3.26
CA PRO A 8 1.95 -22.92 -2.87
C PRO A 8 2.68 -21.58 -3.01
N ASN A 9 2.39 -20.77 -4.04
CA ASN A 9 2.98 -19.43 -4.18
C ASN A 9 2.59 -18.51 -3.03
N ALA A 10 1.30 -18.48 -2.67
CA ALA A 10 0.81 -17.66 -1.58
C ALA A 10 1.48 -18.04 -0.25
N ARG A 11 1.68 -19.34 0.01
CA ARG A 11 2.41 -19.83 1.19
C ARG A 11 3.88 -19.41 1.20
N GLN A 12 4.56 -19.48 0.05
CA GLN A 12 5.96 -19.05 -0.07
C GLN A 12 6.12 -17.55 0.17
N ILE A 13 5.27 -16.73 -0.46
CA ILE A 13 5.25 -15.28 -0.24
C ILE A 13 4.98 -14.97 1.24
N HIS A 14 4.00 -15.66 1.85
CA HIS A 14 3.69 -15.49 3.27
C HIS A 14 4.89 -15.83 4.18
N ALA A 15 5.54 -16.98 3.96
CA ALA A 15 6.73 -17.39 4.72
C ALA A 15 7.90 -16.39 4.56
N TYR A 16 8.11 -15.88 3.33
CA TYR A 16 9.13 -14.87 3.02
C TYR A 16 8.93 -13.58 3.82
N TRP A 17 7.69 -13.09 3.95
CA TRP A 17 7.39 -11.87 4.72
C TRP A 17 7.36 -12.12 6.22
N LEU A 18 6.96 -13.32 6.67
CA LEU A 18 7.01 -13.68 8.09
C LEU A 18 8.44 -13.64 8.64
N SER A 19 9.41 -14.18 7.90
CA SER A 19 10.80 -14.23 8.37
C SER A 19 11.46 -12.85 8.47
N ARG A 20 10.93 -11.85 7.75
CA ARG A 20 11.49 -10.49 7.68
C ARG A 20 10.70 -9.46 8.48
N ARG A 21 9.65 -9.88 9.21
CA ARG A 21 8.76 -8.95 9.91
C ARG A 21 9.50 -8.08 10.93
N ASP A 22 10.51 -8.65 11.58
CA ASP A 22 11.26 -7.99 12.65
C ASP A 22 12.53 -7.28 12.13
N GLU A 23 12.83 -7.37 10.83
CA GLU A 23 13.97 -6.66 10.21
C GLU A 23 13.69 -5.17 10.01
N ILE A 24 12.42 -4.75 10.01
CA ILE A 24 12.03 -3.35 9.84
C ILE A 24 11.74 -2.75 11.23
N PRO A 25 12.54 -1.78 11.72
CA PRO A 25 12.25 -1.08 12.95
C PRO A 25 10.87 -0.42 12.89
N GLN A 26 9.99 -0.72 13.85
CA GLN A 26 8.64 -0.16 13.92
C GLN A 26 8.64 1.38 13.94
N ASP A 27 9.69 1.97 14.52
CA ASP A 27 9.86 3.42 14.63
C ASP A 27 10.04 4.11 13.27
N GLU A 28 10.56 3.39 12.27
CA GLU A 28 10.71 3.89 10.89
C GLU A 28 9.35 3.87 10.14
N LEU A 29 8.48 2.90 10.44
CA LEU A 29 7.14 2.81 9.86
C LEU A 29 6.21 3.91 10.36
N ILE A 30 6.34 4.31 11.62
CA ILE A 30 5.51 5.37 12.23
C ILE A 30 5.86 6.73 11.63
N LYS A 31 7.14 7.06 11.44
CA LYS A 31 7.58 8.32 10.80
C LYS A 31 7.01 8.51 9.39
N LYS A 32 6.77 7.42 8.66
CA LYS A 32 6.23 7.48 7.29
C LYS A 32 4.73 7.78 7.24
N ARG A 33 4.01 7.68 8.36
CA ARG A 33 2.54 7.85 8.45
C ARG A 33 2.10 9.25 8.86
N GLU A 34 3.03 10.13 9.24
CA GLU A 34 2.69 11.51 9.65
C GLU A 34 2.07 12.33 8.51
N GLN A 35 2.36 11.97 7.26
CA GLN A 35 1.64 12.50 6.11
C GLN A 35 0.42 11.63 5.85
N THR A 36 -0.77 12.12 6.20
CA THR A 36 -2.01 11.48 5.73
C THR A 36 -2.07 11.68 4.22
N PRO A 37 -1.83 10.64 3.39
CA PRO A 37 -1.83 10.82 1.95
C PRO A 37 -3.26 11.15 1.53
N VAL A 38 -3.44 12.13 0.64
CA VAL A 38 -4.76 12.39 0.04
C VAL A 38 -5.25 11.10 -0.63
N GLY A 39 -6.42 10.62 -0.20
CA GLY A 39 -7.01 9.42 -0.73
C GLY A 39 -7.35 9.61 -2.20
N ARG A 40 -7.13 8.57 -3.01
CA ARG A 40 -7.41 8.56 -4.46
C ARG A 40 -8.82 9.11 -4.79
N ASN A 41 -9.82 8.86 -3.94
CA ASN A 41 -11.20 9.28 -4.17
C ASN A 41 -11.61 10.58 -3.46
N ASP A 42 -10.74 11.16 -2.62
CA ASP A 42 -11.03 12.37 -1.85
C ASP A 42 -11.09 13.60 -2.77
N PRO A 43 -11.72 14.71 -2.33
CA PRO A 43 -11.65 15.98 -3.03
C PRO A 43 -10.21 16.42 -3.27
N CYS A 44 -9.93 16.93 -4.48
CA CYS A 44 -8.58 17.31 -4.84
C CYS A 44 -8.16 18.59 -4.11
N PRO A 45 -6.99 18.61 -3.42
CA PRO A 45 -6.55 19.77 -2.62
C PRO A 45 -6.23 21.02 -3.45
N CYS A 46 -6.18 20.92 -4.78
CA CYS A 46 -6.02 22.08 -5.68
C CYS A 46 -7.29 22.93 -5.84
N GLY A 47 -8.40 22.57 -5.20
CA GLY A 47 -9.64 23.34 -5.24
C GLY A 47 -10.50 23.13 -6.50
N SER A 48 -10.17 22.16 -7.35
CA SER A 48 -10.91 21.90 -8.60
C SER A 48 -12.32 21.32 -8.42
N GLY A 49 -12.68 20.89 -7.20
CA GLY A 49 -13.92 20.18 -6.91
C GLY A 49 -13.96 18.73 -7.43
N LYS A 50 -12.93 18.26 -8.13
CA LYS A 50 -12.84 16.88 -8.66
C LYS A 50 -12.25 15.93 -7.61
N LYS A 51 -12.49 14.62 -7.76
CA LYS A 51 -11.75 13.58 -7.01
C LYS A 51 -10.26 13.63 -7.37
N TYR A 52 -9.36 13.38 -6.41
CA TYR A 52 -7.91 13.44 -6.61
C TYR A 52 -7.46 12.58 -7.81
N LYS A 53 -8.00 11.36 -7.95
CA LYS A 53 -7.77 10.46 -9.10
C LYS A 53 -8.22 10.95 -10.47
N LYS A 54 -8.96 12.06 -10.54
CA LYS A 54 -9.45 12.65 -11.79
C LYS A 54 -8.89 14.05 -11.99
N CYS A 55 -7.91 14.45 -11.16
CA CYS A 55 -7.29 15.76 -11.17
C CYS A 55 -5.76 15.63 -11.10
N CYS A 56 -5.16 15.77 -9.92
CA CYS A 56 -3.70 15.86 -9.76
C CYS A 56 -2.97 14.51 -9.59
N LEU A 57 -3.66 13.37 -9.62
CA LEU A 57 -3.03 12.03 -9.60
C LEU A 57 -2.79 11.46 -11.01
N HIS A 58 -3.05 12.24 -12.05
CA HIS A 58 -2.70 11.92 -13.44
C HIS A 58 -1.61 12.87 -13.91
#